data_AF-A0A819KR46-F1
#
_entry.id   AF-A0A819KR46-F1
#
_cell.length_a   1.000
_cell.length_b   1.000
_cell.length_c   1.000
_cell.angle_alpha   90.00
_cell.angle_beta   90.00
_cell.angle_gamma   90.00
#
_symmetry.space_group_name_H-M   'P 1'
#
loop_
_entity.id
_entity.type
_entity.pdbx_description
1 polymer ?
#
loop_
_entity_poly.entity_id
_entity_poly.type
_entity_poly.pdbx_seq_one_letter_code
_entity_poly.pdbx_strand_id
1 'polypeptide(L)'
;MDKKLERLKQQALEYHSQGRPGKIEVVPTKEAKTQKDLSLAYSPGVAAPCLEIANNIEDVYKYTAKGNLVGVISNGTAVLGLGDIGPEAGKPVMEGKGVLFKIFADIDVFDIEINEKDPKKFVEIVKALEPTFGGINLEDIKAPECFYIEQELKKQMKIPVMHDDQHGTAIISGAALLNALELQKKKIDK
;
A
#
# COMPACT_ATOMS: atom_id res chain seq x y z
N MET A 1 17.72 2.14 30.96
CA MET A 1 16.90 1.73 29.80
C MET A 1 16.01 0.58 30.25
N ASP A 2 14.70 0.67 30.03
CA ASP A 2 13.71 -0.23 30.61
C ASP A 2 13.86 -1.66 30.04
N LYS A 3 14.06 -2.67 30.90
CA LYS A 3 14.24 -4.09 30.49
C LYS A 3 13.10 -4.59 29.60
N LYS A 4 11.89 -4.02 29.76
CA LYS A 4 10.74 -4.32 28.92
C LYS A 4 10.92 -3.87 27.47
N LEU A 5 11.52 -2.70 27.24
CA LEU A 5 11.75 -2.15 25.91
C LEU A 5 12.79 -2.98 25.14
N GLU A 6 13.86 -3.39 25.81
CA GLU A 6 14.90 -4.22 25.19
C GLU A 6 14.35 -5.60 24.78
N ARG A 7 13.48 -6.19 25.62
CA ARG A 7 12.79 -7.43 25.29
C ARG A 7 11.88 -7.28 24.08
N LEU A 8 11.09 -6.21 24.02
CA LEU A 8 10.19 -5.95 22.89
C LEU A 8 10.98 -5.77 21.58
N LYS A 9 12.10 -5.05 21.64
CA LYS A 9 13.01 -4.89 20.49
C LYS A 9 13.51 -6.23 19.98
N GLN A 10 14.02 -7.08 20.88
CA GLN A 10 14.50 -8.41 20.50
C GLN A 10 13.39 -9.27 19.88
N GLN A 11 12.20 -9.25 20.48
CA GLN A 11 11.03 -9.97 19.95
C GLN A 11 10.62 -9.45 18.57
N ALA A 12 10.65 -8.14 18.34
CA ALA A 12 10.33 -7.56 17.03
C ALA A 12 11.35 -7.97 15.96
N LEU A 13 12.65 -7.96 16.28
CA LEU A 13 13.69 -8.41 15.36
C LEU A 13 13.56 -9.91 15.04
N GLU A 14 13.31 -10.74 16.05
CA GLU A 14 13.07 -12.17 15.90
C GLU A 14 11.84 -12.43 15.02
N TYR A 15 10.73 -11.72 15.27
CA TYR A 15 9.50 -11.83 14.48
C TYR A 15 9.71 -11.55 12.99
N HIS A 16 10.57 -10.59 12.61
CA HIS A 16 10.84 -10.27 11.20
C HIS A 16 11.87 -11.20 10.52
N SER A 17 12.64 -11.97 11.29
CA SER A 17 13.79 -12.73 10.77
C SER A 17 13.64 -14.24 10.85
N GLN A 18 12.83 -14.76 11.78
CA GLN A 18 12.67 -16.19 11.99
C GLN A 18 11.85 -16.85 10.87
N GLY A 19 12.28 -18.02 10.42
CA GLY A 19 11.62 -18.75 9.33
C GLY A 19 11.87 -18.11 7.97
N ARG A 20 10.82 -17.56 7.35
CA ARG A 20 10.91 -16.78 6.12
C ARG A 20 10.94 -15.29 6.52
N PRO A 21 12.03 -14.55 6.25
CA PRO A 21 12.11 -13.13 6.60
C PRO A 21 11.04 -12.27 5.92
N GLY A 22 10.69 -11.17 6.60
CA GLY A 22 9.61 -10.27 6.18
C GLY A 22 8.24 -10.76 6.64
N LYS A 23 7.20 -10.03 6.24
CA LYS A 23 5.82 -10.27 6.73
C LYS A 23 4.82 -10.62 5.65
N ILE A 24 5.26 -10.68 4.39
CA ILE A 24 4.39 -10.88 3.23
C ILE A 24 4.92 -11.98 2.31
N GLU A 25 4.02 -12.57 1.54
CA GLU A 25 4.35 -13.52 0.50
C GLU A 25 3.33 -13.44 -0.65
N VAL A 26 3.74 -13.89 -1.84
CA VAL A 26 2.86 -14.03 -3.01
C VAL A 26 2.46 -15.49 -3.15
N VAL A 27 1.15 -15.75 -3.08
CA VAL A 27 0.59 -17.10 -3.20
C VAL A 27 -0.33 -17.17 -4.42
N PRO A 28 -0.18 -18.18 -5.31
CA PRO A 28 -1.09 -18.36 -6.43
C PRO A 28 -2.53 -18.59 -5.99
N THR A 29 -3.49 -17.91 -6.65
CA THR A 29 -4.93 -18.06 -6.38
C THR A 29 -5.62 -19.11 -7.25
N LYS A 30 -4.93 -19.61 -8.29
CA LYS A 30 -5.42 -20.64 -9.22
C LYS A 30 -4.60 -21.90 -9.07
N GLU A 31 -5.18 -23.04 -9.42
CA GLU A 31 -4.45 -24.31 -9.46
C GLU A 31 -3.28 -24.23 -10.45
N ALA A 32 -2.18 -24.91 -10.13
CA ALA A 32 -0.97 -24.96 -10.94
C ALA A 32 -0.30 -26.35 -10.82
N LYS A 33 -1.11 -27.41 -10.68
CA LYS A 33 -0.61 -28.77 -10.35
C LYS A 33 -0.45 -29.64 -11.58
N THR A 34 -1.20 -29.38 -12.64
CA THR A 34 -1.21 -30.18 -13.86
C THR A 34 -0.67 -29.42 -15.07
N GLN A 35 -0.30 -30.14 -16.12
CA GLN A 35 0.06 -29.54 -17.40
C GLN A 35 -1.05 -28.64 -17.95
N LYS A 36 -2.31 -29.05 -17.78
CA LYS A 36 -3.47 -28.25 -18.18
C LYS A 36 -3.50 -26.94 -17.40
N ASP A 37 -3.34 -26.98 -16.09
CA ASP A 37 -3.33 -25.78 -15.25
C ASP A 37 -2.22 -24.80 -15.67
N LEU A 38 -1.00 -25.31 -15.87
CA LEU A 38 0.13 -24.50 -16.33
C LEU A 38 -0.11 -23.90 -17.72
N SER A 39 -0.77 -24.64 -18.62
CA SER A 39 -1.12 -24.14 -19.95
C SER A 39 -2.19 -23.04 -19.94
N LEU A 40 -3.00 -22.97 -18.86
CA LEU A 40 -3.99 -21.91 -18.66
C LEU A 40 -3.40 -20.71 -17.92
N ALA A 41 -2.60 -20.97 -16.88
CA ALA A 41 -1.93 -19.94 -16.09
C ALA A 41 -0.86 -19.19 -16.90
N TYR A 42 -0.29 -19.85 -17.91
CA TYR A 42 0.73 -19.27 -18.78
C TYR A 42 0.46 -19.65 -20.25
N SER A 43 1.52 -19.89 -21.03
CA SER A 43 1.38 -20.18 -22.45
C SER A 43 0.80 -21.58 -22.72
N PRO A 44 -0.09 -21.73 -23.71
CA PRO A 44 -0.62 -20.69 -24.60
C PRO A 44 -1.88 -19.97 -24.08
N GLY A 45 -2.53 -20.46 -23.02
CA GLY A 45 -3.84 -20.02 -22.57
C GLY A 45 -3.91 -18.56 -22.11
N VAL A 46 -2.84 -18.03 -21.50
CA VAL A 46 -2.74 -16.64 -21.05
C VAL A 46 -2.89 -15.62 -22.17
N ALA A 47 -2.69 -16.02 -23.44
CA ALA A 47 -2.89 -15.14 -24.58
C ALA A 47 -4.35 -14.66 -24.72
N ALA A 48 -5.32 -15.49 -24.34
CA ALA A 48 -6.74 -15.13 -24.44
C ALA A 48 -7.11 -13.90 -23.58
N PRO A 49 -6.88 -13.87 -22.25
CA PRO A 49 -7.16 -12.67 -21.46
C PRO A 49 -6.33 -11.46 -21.90
N CYS A 50 -5.09 -11.64 -22.38
CA CYS A 50 -4.31 -10.54 -22.93
C CYS A 50 -4.96 -9.89 -24.15
N LEU A 51 -5.47 -10.69 -25.10
CA LEU A 51 -6.15 -10.18 -26.29
C LEU A 51 -7.49 -9.51 -25.95
N GLU A 52 -8.24 -10.06 -25.00
CA GLU A 52 -9.46 -9.42 -24.51
C GLU A 52 -9.16 -8.04 -23.89
N ILE A 53 -8.13 -7.92 -23.04
CA ILE A 53 -7.72 -6.64 -22.45
C ILE A 53 -7.20 -5.66 -23.51
N ALA A 54 -6.49 -6.15 -24.54
CA ALA A 54 -6.04 -5.32 -25.65
C ALA A 54 -7.22 -4.76 -26.47
N ASN A 55 -8.31 -5.53 -26.60
CA ASN A 55 -9.54 -5.08 -27.28
C ASN A 55 -10.37 -4.14 -26.39
N ASN A 56 -10.40 -4.38 -25.08
CA ASN A 56 -11.11 -3.57 -24.10
C ASN A 56 -10.32 -3.47 -22.79
N ILE A 57 -9.69 -2.32 -22.56
CA ILE A 57 -8.76 -2.13 -21.43
C ILE A 57 -9.42 -2.35 -20.06
N GLU A 58 -10.73 -2.11 -19.93
CA GLU A 58 -11.48 -2.28 -18.67
C GLU A 58 -11.55 -3.75 -18.22
N ASP A 59 -11.40 -4.71 -19.15
CA ASP A 59 -11.37 -6.13 -18.82
C ASP A 59 -10.14 -6.52 -17.97
N VAL A 60 -9.18 -5.61 -17.77
CA VAL A 60 -8.10 -5.79 -16.79
C VAL A 60 -8.66 -6.03 -15.38
N TYR A 61 -9.78 -5.41 -15.03
CA TYR A 61 -10.45 -5.63 -13.73
C TYR A 61 -11.16 -6.98 -13.64
N LYS A 62 -11.46 -7.61 -14.79
CA LYS A 62 -12.12 -8.91 -14.88
C LYS A 62 -11.14 -10.07 -14.85
N TYR A 63 -10.01 -9.95 -15.57
CA TYR A 63 -9.08 -11.05 -15.80
C TYR A 63 -7.79 -10.97 -14.99
N THR A 64 -7.61 -9.95 -14.14
CA THR A 64 -6.41 -9.78 -13.31
C THR A 64 -6.76 -9.44 -11.86
N ALA A 65 -5.75 -9.42 -10.99
CA ALA A 65 -5.90 -9.01 -9.61
C ALA A 65 -6.05 -7.49 -9.42
N LYS A 66 -5.96 -6.67 -10.48
CA LYS A 66 -5.96 -5.19 -10.39
C LYS A 66 -7.07 -4.65 -9.50
N GLY A 67 -8.28 -5.20 -9.58
CA GLY A 67 -9.43 -4.73 -8.80
C GLY A 67 -9.28 -4.85 -7.29
N ASN A 68 -8.45 -5.76 -6.79
CA ASN A 68 -8.21 -5.97 -5.35
C ASN A 68 -6.79 -5.55 -4.90
N LEU A 69 -5.94 -5.11 -5.84
CA LEU A 69 -4.52 -4.88 -5.60
C LEU A 69 -4.23 -3.40 -5.35
N VAL A 70 -3.70 -3.08 -4.17
CA VAL A 70 -3.29 -1.71 -3.78
C VAL A 70 -1.77 -1.61 -3.72
N GLY A 71 -1.21 -0.51 -4.23
CA GLY A 71 0.19 -0.19 -4.08
C GLY A 71 0.39 0.66 -2.82
N VAL A 72 1.12 0.15 -1.83
CA VAL A 72 1.58 0.96 -0.68
C VAL A 72 2.94 1.54 -1.05
N ILE A 73 3.01 2.84 -1.26
CA ILE A 73 4.18 3.49 -1.85
C ILE A 73 4.77 4.53 -0.91
N SER A 74 6.07 4.44 -0.68
CA SER A 74 6.84 5.38 0.13
C SER A 74 8.22 5.65 -0.48
N ASN A 75 8.86 6.75 -0.09
CA ASN A 75 10.30 6.97 -0.29
C ASN A 75 11.09 6.96 1.03
N GLY A 76 10.44 6.60 2.15
CA GLY A 76 11.08 6.49 3.46
C GLY A 76 11.57 7.81 4.04
N THR A 77 11.00 8.95 3.62
CA THR A 77 11.44 10.28 4.06
C THR A 77 10.79 10.74 5.36
N ALA A 78 9.73 10.09 5.82
CA ALA A 78 9.05 10.39 7.09
C ALA A 78 8.55 9.12 7.79
N VAL A 79 9.42 8.12 7.95
CA VAL A 79 9.02 6.83 8.54
C VAL A 79 8.69 6.99 10.01
N LEU A 80 7.40 6.88 10.37
CA LEU A 80 6.92 7.02 11.75
C LEU A 80 7.46 8.31 12.41
N GLY A 81 8.05 8.20 13.62
CA GLY A 81 8.76 9.29 14.29
C GLY A 81 10.28 9.28 14.05
N LEU A 82 10.77 8.47 13.10
CA LEU A 82 12.20 8.29 12.83
C LEU A 82 12.74 9.25 11.76
N GLY A 83 11.85 9.87 10.98
CA GLY A 83 12.20 10.82 9.93
C GLY A 83 12.71 10.15 8.66
N ASP A 84 13.64 10.82 7.99
CA ASP A 84 14.23 10.36 6.73
C ASP A 84 15.32 9.32 7.01
N ILE A 85 14.91 8.05 7.03
CA ILE A 85 15.80 6.89 7.22
C ILE A 85 16.00 6.09 5.93
N GLY A 86 15.37 6.53 4.84
CA GLY A 86 15.51 5.95 3.52
C GLY A 86 14.54 4.80 3.22
N PRO A 87 14.39 4.45 1.94
CA PRO A 87 13.40 3.49 1.47
C PRO A 87 13.59 2.09 2.08
N GLU A 88 14.82 1.57 2.13
CA GLU A 88 15.09 0.22 2.65
C GLU A 88 14.76 0.10 4.15
N ALA A 89 15.02 1.15 4.92
CA ALA A 89 14.71 1.16 6.35
C ALA A 89 13.21 1.35 6.62
N GLY A 90 12.47 1.95 5.68
CA GLY A 90 11.01 2.05 5.71
C GLY A 90 10.28 0.76 5.36
N LYS A 91 10.93 -0.15 4.62
CA LYS A 91 10.32 -1.41 4.14
C LYS A 91 9.55 -2.21 5.21
N PRO A 92 10.07 -2.42 6.44
CA PRO A 92 9.29 -3.12 7.45
C PRO A 92 7.96 -2.42 7.76
N VAL A 93 7.87 -1.10 7.72
CA VAL A 93 6.59 -0.40 7.96
C VAL A 93 5.62 -0.66 6.80
N MET A 94 6.11 -0.61 5.56
CA MET A 94 5.29 -0.82 4.36
C MET A 94 4.74 -2.26 4.27
N GLU A 95 5.58 -3.28 4.53
CA GLU A 95 5.10 -4.66 4.66
C GLU A 95 4.05 -4.79 5.77
N GLY A 96 4.24 -4.05 6.87
CA GLY A 96 3.29 -3.97 7.97
C GLY A 96 1.93 -3.44 7.52
N LYS A 97 1.91 -2.37 6.73
CA LYS A 97 0.68 -1.82 6.12
C LYS A 97 0.01 -2.87 5.23
N GLY A 98 0.78 -3.60 4.42
CA GLY A 98 0.26 -4.71 3.62
C GLY A 98 -0.45 -5.78 4.44
N VAL A 99 0.13 -6.18 5.58
CA VAL A 99 -0.53 -7.10 6.53
C VAL A 99 -1.86 -6.53 7.03
N LEU A 100 -1.91 -5.25 7.41
CA LEU A 100 -3.13 -4.62 7.93
C LEU A 100 -4.24 -4.56 6.87
N PHE A 101 -3.91 -4.16 5.64
CA PHE A 101 -4.85 -4.17 4.51
C PHE A 101 -5.45 -5.55 4.30
N LYS A 102 -4.62 -6.61 4.33
CA LYS A 102 -5.09 -7.96 4.11
C LYS A 102 -5.99 -8.47 5.24
N ILE A 103 -5.58 -8.32 6.51
CA ILE A 103 -6.31 -8.91 7.63
C ILE A 103 -7.63 -8.17 7.97
N PHE A 104 -7.71 -6.87 7.70
CA PHE A 104 -8.90 -6.07 8.06
C PHE A 104 -9.86 -5.84 6.90
N ALA A 105 -9.40 -5.90 5.65
CA ALA A 105 -10.22 -5.56 4.49
C ALA A 105 -10.11 -6.56 3.32
N ASP A 106 -9.33 -7.64 3.45
CA ASP A 106 -9.05 -8.61 2.37
C ASP A 106 -8.45 -7.98 1.09
N ILE A 107 -7.73 -6.87 1.25
CA ILE A 107 -7.06 -6.17 0.15
C ILE A 107 -5.66 -6.74 -0.03
N ASP A 108 -5.30 -7.09 -1.27
CA ASP A 108 -3.95 -7.53 -1.61
C ASP A 108 -3.05 -6.31 -1.81
N VAL A 109 -1.81 -6.39 -1.35
CA VAL A 109 -0.87 -5.27 -1.38
C VAL A 109 0.47 -5.68 -1.96
N PHE A 110 1.04 -4.79 -2.79
CA PHE A 110 2.48 -4.71 -2.97
C PHE A 110 2.98 -3.42 -2.34
N ASP A 111 3.98 -3.55 -1.48
CA ASP A 111 4.79 -2.45 -0.99
C ASP A 111 5.86 -2.07 -2.02
N ILE A 112 6.02 -0.76 -2.27
CA ILE A 112 6.99 -0.22 -3.22
C ILE A 112 7.74 0.93 -2.55
N GLU A 113 8.99 0.66 -2.19
CA GLU A 113 9.92 1.65 -1.65
C GLU A 113 10.72 2.31 -2.79
N ILE A 114 10.40 3.56 -3.10
CA ILE A 114 11.02 4.31 -4.19
C ILE A 114 12.23 5.10 -3.66
N ASN A 115 13.42 4.83 -4.18
CA ASN A 115 14.63 5.61 -3.91
C ASN A 115 14.71 6.87 -4.78
N GLU A 116 13.73 7.77 -4.62
CA GLU A 116 13.67 9.08 -5.28
C GLU A 116 13.06 10.13 -4.33
N LYS A 117 13.76 11.27 -4.20
CA LYS A 117 13.38 12.36 -3.30
C LYS A 117 12.84 13.57 -4.05
N ASP A 118 13.06 13.68 -5.37
CA ASP A 118 12.41 14.69 -6.20
C ASP A 118 10.91 14.35 -6.35
N PRO A 119 10.01 15.21 -5.84
CA PRO A 119 8.58 14.92 -5.87
C PRO A 119 8.01 14.82 -7.28
N LYS A 120 8.59 15.50 -8.28
CA LYS A 120 8.12 15.40 -9.68
C LYS A 120 8.44 14.03 -10.26
N LYS A 121 9.67 13.57 -10.08
CA LYS A 121 10.10 12.25 -10.54
C LYS A 121 9.37 11.14 -9.78
N PHE A 122 9.14 11.32 -8.48
CA PHE A 122 8.32 10.40 -7.70
C PHE A 122 6.92 10.26 -8.30
N VAL A 123 6.25 11.37 -8.63
CA VAL A 123 4.94 11.36 -9.30
C VAL A 123 5.00 10.64 -10.64
N GLU A 124 6.03 10.89 -11.46
CA GLU A 124 6.22 10.20 -12.75
C GLU A 124 6.35 8.68 -12.58
N ILE A 125 7.13 8.22 -11.60
CA ILE A 125 7.31 6.80 -11.29
C ILE A 125 5.99 6.18 -10.85
N VAL A 126 5.29 6.77 -9.88
CA VAL A 126 4.03 6.23 -9.38
C VAL A 126 2.95 6.20 -10.45
N LYS A 127 2.85 7.25 -11.26
CA LYS A 127 1.92 7.29 -12.39
C LYS A 127 2.17 6.17 -13.39
N ALA A 128 3.44 5.85 -13.68
CA ALA A 128 3.78 4.76 -14.60
C ALA A 128 3.34 3.39 -14.08
N LEU A 129 3.12 3.23 -12.77
CA LEU A 129 2.63 2.00 -12.15
C LEU A 129 1.10 1.86 -12.16
N GLU A 130 0.36 2.88 -12.61
CA GLU A 130 -1.12 2.89 -12.66
C GLU A 130 -1.73 1.64 -13.29
N PRO A 131 -1.20 1.04 -14.38
CA PRO A 131 -1.80 -0.15 -14.97
C PRO A 131 -1.88 -1.36 -14.03
N THR A 132 -0.96 -1.46 -13.05
CA THR A 132 -0.88 -2.60 -12.12
C THR A 132 -1.93 -2.55 -11.02
N PHE A 133 -2.19 -1.36 -10.47
CA PHE A 133 -2.92 -1.21 -9.20
C PHE A 133 -4.37 -0.77 -9.39
N GLY A 134 -5.27 -1.22 -8.53
CA GLY A 134 -6.63 -0.72 -8.40
C GLY A 134 -6.73 0.55 -7.55
N GLY A 135 -5.71 0.82 -6.73
CA GLY A 135 -5.57 2.05 -5.94
C GLY A 135 -4.15 2.22 -5.41
N ILE A 136 -3.81 3.45 -5.00
CA ILE A 136 -2.51 3.81 -4.44
C ILE A 136 -2.70 4.37 -3.03
N ASN A 137 -1.96 3.81 -2.08
CA ASN A 137 -1.82 4.31 -0.73
C ASN A 137 -0.42 4.91 -0.56
N LEU A 138 -0.33 6.23 -0.46
CA LEU A 138 0.92 6.93 -0.14
C LEU A 138 1.16 6.90 1.36
N GLU A 139 2.41 6.62 1.76
CA GLU A 139 2.76 6.36 3.15
C GLU A 139 4.14 6.96 3.50
N ASP A 140 4.29 7.54 4.68
CA ASP A 140 5.59 7.94 5.26
C ASP A 140 6.43 8.86 4.32
N ILE A 141 5.76 9.79 3.64
CA ILE A 141 6.38 10.81 2.78
C ILE A 141 6.39 12.15 3.52
N LYS A 142 7.55 12.81 3.59
CA LYS A 142 7.68 14.06 4.34
C LYS A 142 6.85 15.21 3.74
N ALA A 143 6.46 16.13 4.62
CA ALA A 143 5.91 17.43 4.23
C ALA A 143 7.04 18.44 3.91
N PRO A 144 6.80 19.41 3.01
CA PRO A 144 5.55 19.66 2.28
C PRO A 144 5.39 18.84 0.99
N GLU A 145 6.37 18.01 0.62
CA GLU A 145 6.40 17.29 -0.66
C GLU A 145 5.22 16.31 -0.81
N CYS A 146 4.78 15.66 0.28
CA CYS A 146 3.63 14.75 0.27
C CYS A 146 2.34 15.40 -0.26
N PHE A 147 2.10 16.68 0.04
CA PHE A 147 0.93 17.41 -0.46
C PHE A 147 0.97 17.59 -1.98
N TYR A 148 2.14 17.97 -2.51
CA TYR A 148 2.32 18.12 -3.96
C TYR A 148 2.16 16.76 -4.66
N ILE A 149 2.79 15.71 -4.14
CA ILE A 149 2.76 14.36 -4.71
C ILE A 149 1.32 13.85 -4.79
N GLU A 150 0.58 13.92 -3.68
CA GLU A 150 -0.81 13.45 -3.65
C GLU A 150 -1.71 14.26 -4.60
N GLN A 151 -1.60 15.58 -4.60
CA GLN A 151 -2.40 16.44 -5.47
C GLN A 151 -2.14 16.14 -6.95
N GLU A 152 -0.89 15.97 -7.35
CA GLU A 152 -0.55 15.68 -8.74
C GLU A 152 -0.96 14.27 -9.16
N LEU A 153 -0.78 13.27 -8.30
CA LEU A 153 -1.24 11.91 -8.60
C LEU A 153 -2.77 11.85 -8.73
N LYS A 154 -3.53 12.50 -7.83
CA LYS A 154 -5.00 12.57 -7.94
C LYS A 154 -5.50 13.27 -9.19
N LYS A 155 -4.74 14.24 -9.73
CA LYS A 155 -5.08 14.91 -11.00
C LYS A 155 -4.78 14.03 -12.22
N GLN A 156 -3.71 13.25 -12.15
CA GLN A 156 -3.14 12.58 -13.32
C GLN A 156 -3.55 11.11 -13.47
N MET A 157 -3.95 10.45 -12.38
CA MET A 157 -4.29 9.03 -12.38
C MET A 157 -5.80 8.79 -12.47
N LYS A 158 -6.18 7.65 -13.05
CA LYS A 158 -7.59 7.22 -13.13
C LYS A 158 -8.04 6.32 -11.98
N ILE A 159 -7.12 5.91 -11.12
CA ILE A 159 -7.38 5.10 -9.93
C ILE A 159 -7.34 5.96 -8.66
N PRO A 160 -8.02 5.57 -7.57
CA PRO A 160 -7.96 6.30 -6.32
C PRO A 160 -6.54 6.38 -5.76
N VAL A 161 -6.18 7.56 -5.28
CA VAL A 161 -4.92 7.85 -4.57
C VAL A 161 -5.28 8.50 -3.23
N MET A 162 -4.72 7.98 -2.15
CA MET A 162 -4.90 8.49 -0.79
C MET A 162 -3.57 8.48 -0.05
N HIS A 163 -3.28 9.55 0.69
CA HIS A 163 -2.20 9.56 1.66
C HIS A 163 -2.71 9.24 3.08
N ASP A 164 -2.27 8.12 3.66
CA ASP A 164 -2.83 7.63 4.93
C ASP A 164 -2.50 8.56 6.12
N ASP A 165 -1.25 9.01 6.24
CA ASP A 165 -0.83 9.89 7.34
C ASP A 165 -1.56 11.26 7.35
N GLN A 166 -2.16 11.64 6.22
CA GLN A 166 -2.97 12.85 6.13
C GLN A 166 -4.44 12.54 6.38
N HIS A 167 -5.03 11.76 5.47
CA HIS A 167 -6.47 11.55 5.44
C HIS A 167 -6.93 10.51 6.46
N GLY A 168 -6.19 9.40 6.62
CA GLY A 168 -6.48 8.37 7.61
C GLY A 168 -6.45 8.91 9.04
N THR A 169 -5.38 9.65 9.37
CA THR A 169 -5.27 10.34 10.67
C THR A 169 -6.39 11.35 10.90
N ALA A 170 -6.75 12.14 9.88
CA ALA A 170 -7.85 13.11 9.99
C ALA A 170 -9.21 12.42 10.21
N ILE A 171 -9.50 11.32 9.49
CA ILE A 171 -10.75 10.58 9.62
C ILE A 171 -10.91 10.02 11.03
N ILE A 172 -9.90 9.30 11.55
CA ILE A 172 -9.99 8.70 12.88
C ILE A 172 -10.03 9.75 13.99
N SER A 173 -9.28 10.84 13.83
CA SER A 173 -9.29 11.97 14.79
C SER A 173 -10.63 12.69 14.79
N GLY A 174 -11.23 12.89 13.61
CA GLY A 174 -12.57 13.45 13.47
C GLY A 174 -13.63 12.57 14.13
N ALA A 175 -13.60 11.26 13.90
CA ALA A 175 -14.49 10.31 14.55
C ALA A 175 -14.36 10.34 16.09
N ALA A 176 -13.13 10.38 16.61
CA ALA A 176 -12.87 10.49 18.04
C ALA A 176 -13.43 11.80 18.63
N LEU A 177 -13.26 12.93 17.93
CA LEU A 177 -13.80 14.22 18.35
C LEU A 177 -15.34 14.21 18.38
N LEU A 178 -15.99 13.66 17.36
CA LEU A 178 -17.45 13.56 17.32
C LEU A 178 -17.99 12.76 18.51
N ASN A 179 -17.39 11.62 18.81
CA ASN A 179 -17.76 10.81 19.98
C ASN A 179 -17.53 11.56 21.29
N ALA A 180 -16.42 12.31 21.41
CA ALA A 180 -16.14 13.11 22.60
C ALA A 180 -17.18 14.23 22.79
N LEU A 181 -17.59 14.91 21.71
CA LEU A 181 -18.62 15.94 21.76
C LEU A 181 -19.98 15.36 22.17
N GLU A 182 -20.34 14.19 21.64
CA GLU A 182 -21.58 13.49 22.01
C GLU A 182 -21.61 13.15 23.50
N LEU A 183 -20.54 12.56 24.03
CA LEU A 183 -20.40 12.23 25.46
C LEU A 183 -20.49 13.47 26.36
N GLN A 184 -19.92 14.60 25.89
CA GLN A 184 -19.95 15.87 26.61
C GLN A 184 -21.23 16.68 26.35
N LYS A 185 -22.15 16.20 25.49
CA LYS A 185 -23.36 16.90 25.05
C LYS A 185 -23.09 18.30 24.48
N LYS A 186 -21.98 18.46 23.76
CA LYS A 186 -21.59 19.69 23.07
C LYS A 186 -21.88 19.57 21.57
N LYS A 187 -22.08 20.70 20.89
CA LYS A 187 -22.18 20.73 19.42
C LYS A 187 -20.84 21.17 18.84
N ILE A 188 -20.48 20.67 17.65
CA ILE A 188 -19.20 21.00 17.02
C ILE A 188 -19.13 22.45 16.52
N ASP A 189 -20.29 23.03 16.20
CA ASP A 189 -20.47 24.38 15.67
C ASP A 189 -20.68 25.44 16.77
N LYS A 190 -20.60 25.07 18.05
CA LYS A 190 -20.86 25.94 19.20
C LYS A 190 -19.82 25.80 20.30
#